data_AF-H0GTC6-F1
#
_entry.id   AF-H0GTC6-F1
#
_cell.length_a   1.000
_cell.length_b   1.000
_cell.length_c   1.000
_cell.angle_alpha   90.00
_cell.angle_beta   90.00
_cell.angle_gamma   90.00
#
_symmetry.space_group_name_H-M   'P 1'
#
loop_
_entity.id
_entity.type
_entity.pdbx_description
1 polymer ?
#
loop_
_entity_poly.entity_id
_entity_poly.type
_entity_poly.pdbx_seq_one_letter_code
_entity_poly.pdbx_strand_id
1 'polypeptide(L)'
;MKIQSLAVLFNVATTAWSLPYGSLKVLQVGENEVIEVPESEKVNLLRRGIRFFDVTKHISSLPFFKKEKEPIVPVYSYPTEVSNKEVVDGLITDIDKDCMYKNLAKFTSFYTRYYKSECGFESAQWLAATIANITQGVPQDILTIEHFDHKEWKQYSIIVRIAGSMTPEDIIVIGSHQDSINLLLPSIMAAPGADDNGSGTITSLEALRLYTEDYLKAGLRPNNTVEFHFYSAEEGGLLGSLDIFTEYSKTRKTSESNAATGHDRVCI
;
A
#
# COMPACT_ATOMS: atom_id res chain seq x y z
N MET A 1 47.52 29.78 -23.65
CA MET A 1 46.48 30.00 -24.67
C MET A 1 45.26 29.19 -24.26
N LYS A 2 44.16 29.85 -23.89
CA LYS A 2 42.90 29.22 -23.45
C LYS A 2 42.20 28.61 -24.67
N ILE A 3 41.75 27.37 -24.58
CA ILE A 3 40.82 26.78 -25.56
C ILE A 3 39.45 26.76 -24.88
N GLN A 4 38.52 27.50 -25.47
CA GLN A 4 37.17 27.75 -24.98
C GLN A 4 36.27 26.54 -25.20
N SER A 5 35.45 26.23 -24.21
CA SER A 5 34.34 25.27 -24.28
C SER A 5 33.26 25.77 -25.24
N LEU A 6 32.89 24.96 -26.24
CA LEU A 6 31.76 25.20 -27.13
C LEU A 6 30.53 24.49 -26.55
N ALA A 7 29.64 25.26 -25.90
CA ALA A 7 28.34 24.76 -25.49
C ALA A 7 27.40 24.77 -26.71
N VAL A 8 26.97 23.58 -27.15
CA VAL A 8 25.93 23.44 -28.17
C VAL A 8 24.58 23.45 -27.47
N LEU A 9 23.85 24.56 -27.63
CA LEU A 9 22.44 24.69 -27.23
C LEU A 9 21.56 24.04 -28.32
N PHE A 10 20.99 22.86 -28.01
CA PHE A 10 19.90 22.29 -28.79
C PHE A 10 18.60 23.01 -28.40
N ASN A 11 18.14 23.94 -29.25
CA ASN A 11 16.77 24.44 -29.20
C ASN A 11 15.86 23.44 -29.91
N VAL A 12 15.24 22.54 -29.16
CA VAL A 12 14.11 21.75 -29.68
C VAL A 12 12.85 22.57 -29.43
N ALA A 13 12.39 23.27 -30.47
CA ALA A 13 11.07 23.88 -30.48
C ALA A 13 10.02 22.77 -30.67
N THR A 14 9.54 22.18 -29.58
CA THR A 14 8.38 21.29 -29.63
C THR A 14 7.12 22.14 -29.71
N THR A 15 6.44 22.09 -30.85
CA THR A 15 5.09 22.63 -31.03
C THR A 15 4.13 21.84 -30.13
N ALA A 16 3.78 22.41 -28.98
CA ALA A 16 2.79 21.85 -28.07
C ALA A 16 1.40 21.94 -28.72
N TRP A 17 0.87 20.82 -29.17
CA TRP A 17 -0.57 20.66 -29.30
C TRP A 17 -1.15 20.67 -27.88
N SER A 18 -1.81 21.78 -27.53
CA SER A 18 -2.50 21.97 -26.26
C SER A 18 -3.73 21.06 -26.21
N LEU A 19 -3.54 19.84 -25.70
CA LEU A 19 -4.62 19.04 -25.13
C LEU A 19 -5.16 19.76 -23.88
N PRO A 20 -6.45 19.60 -23.54
CA PRO A 20 -7.09 20.37 -22.49
C PRO A 20 -6.34 20.22 -21.17
N TYR A 21 -6.09 21.37 -20.52
CA TYR A 21 -5.28 21.54 -19.31
C TYR A 21 -5.87 20.71 -18.15
N GLY A 22 -5.47 19.45 -18.06
CA GLY A 22 -5.72 18.63 -16.87
C GLY A 22 -4.97 19.22 -15.68
N SER A 23 -5.44 18.96 -14.45
CA SER A 23 -4.68 19.35 -13.26
C SER A 23 -3.31 18.66 -13.27
N LEU A 24 -2.26 19.43 -12.99
CA LEU A 24 -0.92 18.90 -12.86
C LEU A 24 -0.83 17.98 -11.65
N LYS A 25 0.01 16.95 -11.77
CA LYS A 25 0.38 16.02 -10.71
C LYS A 25 1.78 16.35 -10.23
N VAL A 26 1.95 16.34 -8.92
CA VAL A 26 3.24 16.56 -8.25
C VAL A 26 3.79 15.19 -7.91
N LEU A 27 4.88 14.80 -8.57
CA LEU A 27 5.48 13.47 -8.42
C LEU A 27 6.85 13.60 -7.76
N GLN A 28 7.08 12.83 -6.70
CA GLN A 28 8.39 12.66 -6.10
C GLN A 28 9.08 11.46 -6.75
N VAL A 29 10.09 11.71 -7.58
CA VAL A 29 10.84 10.70 -8.35
C VAL A 29 12.15 10.28 -7.67
N GLY A 30 12.55 11.01 -6.62
CA GLY A 30 13.70 10.70 -5.78
C GLY A 30 13.55 11.38 -4.41
N GLU A 31 14.47 11.08 -3.48
CA GLU A 31 14.43 11.60 -2.11
C GLU A 31 14.22 13.12 -2.07
N ASN A 32 14.90 13.82 -2.97
CA ASN A 32 14.89 15.27 -3.06
C ASN A 32 14.47 15.82 -4.44
N GLU A 33 13.79 15.01 -5.25
CA GLU A 33 13.43 15.39 -6.62
C GLU A 33 11.92 15.31 -6.84
N VAL A 34 11.33 16.45 -7.19
CA VAL A 34 9.90 16.60 -7.44
C VAL A 34 9.70 17.22 -8.82
N ILE A 35 8.78 16.66 -9.60
CA ILE A 35 8.39 17.14 -10.92
C ILE A 35 6.88 17.40 -10.97
N GLU A 36 6.47 18.37 -11.78
CA GLU A 36 5.07 18.62 -12.09
C GLU A 36 4.76 18.16 -13.51
N VAL A 37 3.84 17.22 -13.64
CA VAL A 37 3.51 16.61 -14.94
C VAL A 37 2.01 16.41 -15.11
N PRO A 38 1.48 16.42 -16.34
CA PRO A 38 0.09 16.01 -16.58
C PRO A 38 -0.09 14.51 -16.32
N GLU A 39 -1.33 14.07 -16.06
CA GLU A 39 -1.69 12.65 -15.83
C GLU A 39 -1.18 11.72 -16.96
N SER A 40 -1.16 12.19 -18.21
CA SER A 40 -0.65 11.41 -19.35
C SER A 40 0.84 11.10 -19.25
N GLU A 41 1.62 12.02 -18.69
CA GLU A 41 3.07 11.83 -18.54
C GLU A 41 3.37 10.90 -17.36
N LYS A 42 2.49 10.85 -16.34
CA LYS A 42 2.58 9.85 -15.27
C LYS A 42 2.63 8.42 -15.81
N VAL A 43 1.74 8.11 -16.76
CA VAL A 43 1.70 6.80 -17.42
C VAL A 43 2.95 6.58 -18.29
N ASN A 44 3.48 7.63 -18.92
CA ASN A 44 4.71 7.56 -19.71
C ASN A 44 5.94 7.24 -18.83
N LEU A 45 6.04 7.85 -17.65
CA LEU A 45 7.08 7.55 -16.67
C LEU A 45 7.04 6.08 -16.24
N LEU A 46 5.86 5.54 -15.91
CA LEU A 46 5.69 4.11 -15.58
C LEU A 46 6.12 3.20 -16.73
N ARG A 47 5.74 3.52 -17.98
CA ARG A 47 6.18 2.77 -19.18
C ARG A 47 7.69 2.78 -19.38
N ARG A 48 8.37 3.82 -18.93
CA ARG A 48 9.83 3.95 -18.95
C ARG A 48 10.49 3.27 -17.75
N GLY A 49 9.71 2.67 -16.85
CA GLY A 49 10.20 2.04 -15.62
C GLY A 49 10.59 3.04 -14.53
N ILE A 50 10.19 4.30 -14.64
CA ILE A 50 10.46 5.33 -13.64
C ILE A 50 9.38 5.24 -12.57
N ARG A 51 9.79 4.92 -11.34
CA ARG A 51 8.91 4.88 -10.17
C ARG A 51 8.82 6.26 -9.52
N PHE A 52 7.70 6.54 -8.88
CA PHE A 52 7.45 7.81 -8.18
C PHE A 52 6.38 7.65 -7.12
N PHE A 53 6.34 8.59 -6.18
CA PHE A 53 5.19 8.84 -5.32
C PHE A 53 4.36 9.96 -5.94
N ASP A 54 3.06 9.76 -6.11
CA ASP A 54 2.13 10.82 -6.49
C ASP A 54 1.70 11.59 -5.22
N VAL A 55 2.48 12.62 -4.90
CA VAL A 55 2.33 13.43 -3.68
C VAL A 55 1.43 14.64 -3.89
N THR A 56 0.64 14.67 -4.97
CA THR A 56 -0.26 15.79 -5.32
C THR A 56 -1.16 16.20 -4.16
N LYS A 57 -1.63 15.26 -3.33
CA LYS A 57 -2.47 15.52 -2.15
C LYS A 57 -1.68 15.77 -0.86
N HIS A 58 -0.40 15.42 -0.87
CA HIS A 58 0.47 15.27 0.28
C HIS A 58 1.69 16.19 0.18
N ILE A 59 1.58 17.28 -0.59
CA ILE A 59 2.66 18.27 -0.80
C ILE A 59 3.10 18.87 0.54
N SER A 60 2.15 19.14 1.45
CA SER A 60 2.43 19.67 2.78
C SER A 60 3.16 18.69 3.71
N SER A 61 3.15 17.40 3.39
CA SER A 61 3.93 16.38 4.11
C SER A 61 5.33 16.17 3.55
N LEU A 62 5.67 16.74 2.39
CA LEU A 62 7.02 16.65 1.84
C LEU A 62 8.04 17.37 2.74
N PRO A 63 9.26 16.81 2.88
CA PRO A 63 10.31 17.37 3.72
C PRO A 63 10.68 18.80 3.32
N PHE A 64 10.60 19.15 2.03
CA PHE A 64 10.85 20.51 1.53
C PHE A 64 9.92 21.59 2.09
N PHE A 65 8.68 21.23 2.42
CA PHE A 65 7.67 22.16 2.93
C PHE A 65 7.53 22.12 4.46
N LYS A 66 8.21 21.17 5.11
CA LYS A 66 8.25 21.05 6.57
C LYS A 66 9.59 21.52 7.12
N LYS A 67 9.59 22.61 7.90
CA LYS A 67 10.63 22.90 8.89
C LYS A 67 10.46 22.00 10.14
N GLU A 68 10.30 20.70 9.96
CA GLU A 68 10.30 19.76 11.08
C GLU A 68 11.72 19.21 11.27
N LYS A 69 12.12 18.93 12.52
CA LYS A 69 13.35 18.17 12.79
C LYS A 69 13.24 16.84 12.05
N GLU A 70 14.37 16.35 11.52
CA GLU A 70 14.37 15.01 10.91
C GLU A 70 13.72 14.00 11.86
N PRO A 71 12.81 13.16 11.34
CA PRO A 71 12.16 12.16 12.16
C PRO A 71 13.26 11.28 12.77
N ILE A 72 13.20 11.08 14.08
CA ILE A 72 14.08 10.11 14.73
C ILE A 72 13.66 8.76 14.17
N VAL A 73 14.48 8.15 13.33
CA VAL A 73 14.26 6.78 12.90
C VAL A 73 14.65 5.89 14.08
N PRO A 74 13.71 5.08 14.59
CA PRO A 74 13.98 4.18 15.70
C PRO A 74 15.04 3.16 15.31
N VAL A 75 15.94 2.88 16.24
CA VAL A 75 16.82 1.72 16.10
C VAL A 75 16.11 0.53 16.72
N TYR A 76 15.58 -0.35 15.87
CA TYR A 76 14.96 -1.60 16.31
C TYR A 76 16.03 -2.66 16.59
N SER A 77 15.99 -3.24 17.78
CA SER A 77 16.78 -4.43 18.11
C SER A 77 15.97 -5.67 17.77
N TYR A 78 16.17 -6.21 16.57
CA TYR A 78 15.52 -7.45 16.16
C TYR A 78 16.10 -8.64 16.93
N PRO A 79 15.26 -9.62 17.35
CA PRO A 79 15.75 -10.87 17.92
C PRO A 79 16.74 -11.55 16.96
N THR A 80 17.87 -12.01 17.48
CA THR A 80 18.86 -12.76 16.70
C THR A 80 18.49 -14.23 16.54
N GLU A 81 17.55 -14.72 17.34
CA GLU A 81 17.07 -16.09 17.35
C GLU A 81 15.54 -16.12 17.16
N VAL A 82 15.05 -17.16 16.48
CA VAL A 82 13.62 -17.38 16.27
C VAL A 82 13.02 -18.05 17.51
N SER A 83 12.05 -17.41 18.16
CA SER A 83 11.45 -17.90 19.41
C SER A 83 10.13 -18.65 19.25
N ASN A 84 9.49 -18.60 18.08
CA ASN A 84 8.15 -19.17 17.82
C ASN A 84 8.17 -20.26 16.75
N LYS A 85 9.26 -21.04 16.67
CA LYS A 85 9.49 -21.96 15.55
C LYS A 85 8.39 -23.01 15.42
N GLU A 86 7.97 -23.64 16.50
CA GLU A 86 6.97 -24.71 16.47
C GLU A 86 5.60 -24.20 16.00
N VAL A 87 5.21 -22.99 16.45
CA VAL A 87 3.97 -22.35 16.01
C VAL A 87 4.05 -22.03 14.51
N VAL A 88 5.14 -21.41 14.07
CA VAL A 88 5.32 -21.03 12.66
C VAL A 88 5.39 -22.25 11.76
N ASP A 89 6.13 -23.29 12.14
CA ASP A 89 6.22 -24.53 11.37
C ASP A 89 4.84 -25.19 11.23
N GLY A 90 4.01 -25.18 12.29
CA GLY A 90 2.63 -25.67 12.23
C GLY A 90 1.76 -24.88 11.25
N LEU A 91 1.78 -23.55 11.32
CA LEU A 91 1.04 -22.70 10.38
C LEU A 91 1.49 -22.93 8.93
N ILE A 92 2.79 -23.12 8.70
CA ILE A 92 3.33 -23.39 7.36
C ILE A 92 2.81 -24.73 6.80
N THR A 93 2.64 -25.75 7.64
CA THR A 93 2.12 -27.05 7.18
C THR A 93 0.66 -26.98 6.73
N ASP A 94 -0.10 -26.02 7.24
CA ASP A 94 -1.53 -25.87 6.97
C ASP A 94 -1.82 -24.93 5.78
N ILE A 95 -0.79 -24.45 5.07
CA ILE A 95 -0.94 -23.63 3.85
C ILE A 95 -1.74 -24.42 2.79
N ASP A 96 -2.89 -23.88 2.40
CA ASP A 96 -3.76 -24.44 1.37
C ASP A 96 -3.48 -23.78 0.01
N LYS A 97 -2.55 -24.37 -0.74
CA LYS A 97 -2.20 -23.91 -2.08
C LYS A 97 -3.36 -23.97 -3.08
N ASP A 98 -4.28 -24.92 -2.93
CA ASP A 98 -5.42 -25.03 -3.84
C ASP A 98 -6.41 -23.88 -3.62
N CYS A 99 -6.64 -23.49 -2.36
CA CYS A 99 -7.39 -22.28 -2.02
C CYS A 99 -6.71 -21.03 -2.59
N MET A 100 -5.39 -20.90 -2.42
CA MET A 100 -4.62 -19.80 -3.00
C MET A 100 -4.78 -19.73 -4.53
N TYR A 101 -4.64 -20.86 -5.24
CA TYR A 101 -4.82 -20.89 -6.70
C TYR A 101 -6.24 -20.50 -7.12
N LYS A 102 -7.27 -20.97 -6.41
CA LYS A 102 -8.68 -20.60 -6.69
C LYS A 102 -8.93 -19.11 -6.47
N ASN A 103 -8.43 -18.57 -5.36
CA ASN A 103 -8.56 -17.15 -5.05
C ASN A 103 -7.81 -16.29 -6.08
N LEU A 104 -6.60 -16.69 -6.48
CA LEU A 104 -5.85 -15.97 -7.51
C LEU A 104 -6.57 -16.04 -8.87
N ALA A 105 -7.08 -17.21 -9.26
CA ALA A 105 -7.85 -17.37 -10.49
C ALA A 105 -9.09 -16.48 -10.48
N LYS A 106 -9.80 -16.38 -9.35
CA LYS A 106 -10.94 -15.47 -9.20
C LYS A 106 -10.50 -14.00 -9.25
N PHE A 107 -9.45 -13.62 -8.54
CA PHE A 107 -8.96 -12.25 -8.47
C PHE A 107 -8.39 -11.73 -9.80
N THR A 108 -7.82 -12.63 -10.61
CA THR A 108 -7.31 -12.33 -11.96
C THR A 108 -8.38 -12.44 -13.05
N SER A 109 -9.58 -12.94 -12.72
CA SER A 109 -10.72 -13.02 -13.65
C SER A 109 -11.43 -11.69 -13.87
N PHE A 110 -11.23 -10.72 -12.97
CA PHE A 110 -11.68 -9.35 -13.20
C PHE A 110 -10.94 -8.78 -14.41
N TYR A 111 -11.67 -8.15 -15.34
CA TYR A 111 -11.09 -7.66 -16.60
C TYR A 111 -9.90 -6.72 -16.33
N THR A 112 -10.02 -5.86 -15.32
CA THR A 112 -8.96 -5.06 -14.73
C THR A 112 -9.31 -4.78 -13.28
N ARG A 113 -8.31 -4.60 -12.42
CA ARG A 113 -8.51 -4.11 -11.05
C ARG A 113 -8.09 -2.65 -10.90
N TYR A 114 -8.00 -1.92 -12.01
CA TYR A 114 -7.59 -0.51 -12.02
C TYR A 114 -8.49 0.34 -11.12
N TYR A 115 -7.89 1.09 -10.20
CA TYR A 115 -8.57 1.78 -9.10
C TYR A 115 -9.66 2.79 -9.50
N LYS A 116 -9.58 3.38 -10.70
CA LYS A 116 -10.60 4.29 -11.26
C LYS A 116 -11.71 3.57 -12.05
N SER A 117 -11.61 2.26 -12.24
CA SER A 117 -12.59 1.48 -13.00
C SER A 117 -13.67 0.91 -12.08
N GLU A 118 -14.86 0.65 -12.65
CA GLU A 118 -15.92 -0.05 -11.91
C GLU A 118 -15.50 -1.48 -11.54
N CYS A 119 -14.79 -2.17 -12.44
CA CYS A 119 -14.27 -3.52 -12.19
C CYS A 119 -13.25 -3.55 -11.03
N GLY A 120 -12.46 -2.48 -10.87
CA GLY A 120 -11.60 -2.30 -9.70
C GLY A 120 -12.37 -2.18 -8.39
N PHE A 121 -13.52 -1.49 -8.40
CA PHE A 121 -14.41 -1.42 -7.24
C PHE A 121 -15.09 -2.76 -6.93
N GLU A 122 -15.60 -3.47 -7.95
CA GLU A 122 -16.16 -4.82 -7.80
C GLU A 122 -15.13 -5.81 -7.24
N SER A 123 -13.87 -5.69 -7.67
CA SER A 123 -12.72 -6.43 -7.13
C SER A 123 -12.54 -6.17 -5.63
N ALA A 124 -12.60 -4.91 -5.18
CA ALA A 124 -12.50 -4.57 -3.76
C ALA A 124 -13.66 -5.18 -2.95
N GLN A 125 -14.88 -5.17 -3.50
CA GLN A 125 -16.04 -5.78 -2.86
C GLN A 125 -15.88 -7.30 -2.71
N TRP A 126 -15.35 -7.97 -3.73
CA TRP A 126 -15.03 -9.39 -3.64
C TRP A 126 -13.95 -9.67 -2.58
N LEU A 127 -12.91 -8.84 -2.54
CA LEU A 127 -11.83 -8.97 -1.55
C LEU A 127 -12.37 -8.79 -0.12
N ALA A 128 -13.19 -7.76 0.11
CA ALA A 128 -13.84 -7.50 1.39
C ALA A 128 -14.74 -8.67 1.83
N ALA A 129 -15.53 -9.23 0.92
CA ALA A 129 -16.36 -10.39 1.21
C ALA A 129 -15.52 -11.64 1.55
N THR A 130 -14.40 -11.84 0.86
CA THR A 130 -13.47 -12.94 1.11
C THR A 130 -12.83 -12.81 2.49
N ILE A 131 -12.38 -11.61 2.85
CA ILE A 131 -11.84 -11.30 4.18
C ILE A 131 -12.90 -11.55 5.27
N ALA A 132 -14.11 -11.03 5.10
CA ALA A 132 -15.20 -11.22 6.07
C ALA A 132 -15.54 -12.70 6.30
N ASN A 133 -15.46 -13.52 5.25
CA ASN A 133 -15.64 -14.97 5.34
C ASN A 133 -14.48 -15.64 6.10
N ILE A 134 -13.23 -15.29 5.79
CA ILE A 134 -12.04 -15.83 6.49
C ILE A 134 -12.12 -15.52 7.99
N THR A 135 -12.47 -14.29 8.34
CA THR A 135 -12.49 -13.83 9.74
C THR A 135 -13.80 -14.17 10.47
N GLN A 136 -14.69 -14.94 9.86
CA GLN A 136 -15.99 -15.25 10.43
C GLN A 136 -15.84 -15.99 11.77
N GLY A 137 -16.58 -15.53 12.77
CA GLY A 137 -16.58 -16.13 14.12
C GLY A 137 -15.47 -15.62 15.03
N VAL A 138 -14.56 -14.76 14.54
CA VAL A 138 -13.63 -14.03 15.42
C VAL A 138 -14.39 -12.87 16.08
N PRO A 139 -14.33 -12.72 17.42
CA PRO A 139 -14.99 -11.62 18.12
C PRO A 139 -14.46 -10.23 17.69
N GLN A 140 -15.36 -9.24 17.63
CA GLN A 140 -15.04 -7.88 17.17
C GLN A 140 -14.11 -7.09 18.10
N ASP A 141 -13.99 -7.49 19.37
CA ASP A 141 -13.00 -6.94 20.31
C ASP A 141 -11.57 -7.44 20.03
N ILE A 142 -11.42 -8.51 19.27
CA ILE A 142 -10.13 -9.09 18.88
C ILE A 142 -9.75 -8.70 17.44
N LEU A 143 -10.72 -8.72 16.53
CA LEU A 143 -10.48 -8.45 15.11
C LEU A 143 -11.52 -7.47 14.56
N THR A 144 -11.05 -6.41 13.92
CA THR A 144 -11.89 -5.46 13.18
C THR A 144 -11.49 -5.40 11.71
N ILE A 145 -12.47 -5.08 10.85
CA ILE A 145 -12.27 -4.83 9.42
C ILE A 145 -12.72 -3.40 9.15
N GLU A 146 -11.82 -2.59 8.61
CA GLU A 146 -12.07 -1.21 8.22
C GLU A 146 -11.94 -1.06 6.71
N HIS A 147 -12.92 -0.40 6.09
CA HIS A 147 -12.79 0.11 4.72
C HIS A 147 -12.32 1.56 4.80
N PHE A 148 -11.15 1.84 4.21
CA PHE A 148 -10.59 3.17 4.13
C PHE A 148 -10.95 3.78 2.77
N ASP A 149 -11.92 4.70 2.79
CA ASP A 149 -12.40 5.38 1.59
C ASP A 149 -11.45 6.49 1.12
N HIS A 150 -11.24 6.57 -0.19
CA HIS A 150 -10.42 7.60 -0.82
C HIS A 150 -11.28 8.58 -1.61
N LYS A 151 -11.00 9.89 -1.49
CA LYS A 151 -11.89 10.94 -2.03
C LYS A 151 -12.06 10.94 -3.55
N GLU A 152 -11.11 10.40 -4.31
CA GLU A 152 -11.04 10.56 -5.77
C GLU A 152 -11.40 9.31 -6.57
N TRP A 153 -11.59 8.16 -5.92
CA TRP A 153 -11.92 6.90 -6.58
C TRP A 153 -12.75 6.01 -5.66
N LYS A 154 -13.47 5.05 -6.24
CA LYS A 154 -14.39 4.18 -5.49
C LYS A 154 -13.71 3.01 -4.80
N GLN A 155 -12.61 2.51 -5.36
CA GLN A 155 -11.89 1.37 -4.80
C GLN A 155 -11.28 1.75 -3.45
N TYR A 156 -11.87 1.30 -2.35
CA TYR A 156 -11.35 1.54 -1.00
C TYR A 156 -10.17 0.61 -0.68
N SER A 157 -9.30 1.04 0.22
CA SER A 157 -8.33 0.13 0.85
C SER A 157 -9.00 -0.63 2.00
N ILE A 158 -8.48 -1.79 2.37
CA ILE A 158 -9.03 -2.60 3.48
C ILE A 158 -7.94 -2.80 4.53
N ILE A 159 -8.26 -2.54 5.80
CA ILE A 159 -7.38 -2.77 6.95
C ILE A 159 -8.06 -3.79 7.85
N VAL A 160 -7.43 -4.96 8.02
CA VAL A 160 -7.85 -5.96 9.01
C VAL A 160 -6.94 -5.82 10.21
N ARG A 161 -7.49 -5.40 11.36
CA ARG A 161 -6.72 -5.17 12.59
C ARG A 161 -7.00 -6.28 13.59
N ILE A 162 -5.94 -6.89 14.09
CA ILE A 162 -5.98 -7.91 15.15
C ILE A 162 -5.29 -7.32 16.38
N ALA A 163 -6.05 -7.10 17.44
CA ALA A 163 -5.57 -6.43 18.65
C ALA A 163 -4.50 -7.24 19.38
N GLY A 164 -3.38 -6.58 19.72
CA GLY A 164 -2.36 -7.12 20.60
C GLY A 164 -2.86 -7.29 22.04
N SER A 165 -2.37 -8.32 22.72
CA SER A 165 -2.74 -8.63 24.11
C SER A 165 -1.83 -7.97 25.15
N MET A 166 -0.63 -7.54 24.77
CA MET A 166 0.37 -6.96 25.69
C MET A 166 0.73 -5.52 25.32
N THR A 167 0.94 -5.26 24.04
CA THR A 167 1.41 -4.00 23.48
C THR A 167 0.53 -3.63 22.28
N PRO A 168 -0.79 -3.43 22.48
CA PRO A 168 -1.74 -3.12 21.40
C PRO A 168 -1.41 -1.84 20.63
N GLU A 169 -0.61 -0.94 21.21
CA GLU A 169 -0.08 0.27 20.59
C GLU A 169 1.07 0.02 19.61
N ASP A 170 1.72 -1.14 19.68
CA ASP A 170 2.76 -1.56 18.74
C ASP A 170 2.10 -2.32 17.60
N ILE A 171 2.26 -1.81 16.38
CA ILE A 171 1.58 -2.28 15.19
C ILE A 171 2.60 -2.89 14.22
N ILE A 172 2.33 -4.11 13.79
CA ILE A 172 3.04 -4.78 12.70
C ILE A 172 2.12 -4.78 11.49
N VAL A 173 2.58 -4.24 10.36
CA VAL A 173 1.78 -4.15 9.13
C VAL A 173 2.26 -5.15 8.10
N ILE A 174 1.34 -5.94 7.57
CA ILE A 174 1.55 -6.82 6.40
C ILE A 174 0.76 -6.22 5.24
N GLY A 175 1.49 -5.68 4.26
CA GLY A 175 0.90 -4.90 3.16
C GLY A 175 0.92 -5.62 1.81
N SER A 176 -0.13 -5.39 1.03
CA SER A 176 -0.20 -5.70 -0.41
C SER A 176 -1.09 -4.68 -1.10
N HIS A 177 -1.04 -4.54 -2.43
CA HIS A 177 -2.01 -3.74 -3.16
C HIS A 177 -2.93 -4.61 -4.00
N GLN A 178 -4.19 -4.16 -4.11
CA GLN A 178 -5.25 -4.93 -4.75
C GLN A 178 -5.51 -4.51 -6.21
N ASP A 179 -5.05 -3.33 -6.61
CA ASP A 179 -5.25 -2.84 -7.97
C ASP A 179 -4.29 -3.49 -8.98
N SER A 180 -4.55 -3.25 -10.25
CA SER A 180 -3.69 -3.64 -11.36
C SER A 180 -3.82 -2.61 -12.48
N ILE A 181 -2.79 -2.52 -13.32
CA ILE A 181 -2.81 -1.61 -14.47
C ILE A 181 -2.41 -2.29 -15.77
N ASN A 182 -3.00 -1.83 -16.87
CA ASN A 182 -2.45 -2.03 -18.20
C ASN A 182 -1.79 -0.74 -18.66
N LEU A 183 -0.46 -0.72 -18.77
CA LEU A 183 0.27 0.51 -19.08
C LEU A 183 -0.08 1.08 -20.47
N LEU A 184 -0.60 0.31 -21.43
CA LEU A 184 -1.00 0.83 -22.74
C LEU A 184 -2.25 1.71 -22.65
N LEU A 185 -3.31 1.22 -22.02
CA LEU A 185 -4.56 1.96 -21.78
C LEU A 185 -5.16 1.52 -20.42
N PRO A 186 -4.75 2.17 -19.31
CA PRO A 186 -5.09 1.74 -17.94
C PRO A 186 -6.56 1.45 -17.66
N SER A 187 -7.47 2.24 -18.26
CA SER A 187 -8.91 2.13 -18.00
C SER A 187 -9.68 1.30 -19.04
N ILE A 188 -9.02 0.82 -20.10
CA ILE A 188 -9.70 0.21 -21.26
C ILE A 188 -9.19 -1.21 -21.52
N MET A 189 -7.90 -1.46 -21.30
CA MET A 189 -7.30 -2.76 -21.58
C MET A 189 -7.31 -3.67 -20.36
N ALA A 190 -7.36 -4.98 -20.62
CA ALA A 190 -7.32 -5.98 -19.58
C ALA A 190 -6.02 -5.91 -18.78
N ALA A 191 -6.13 -6.07 -17.47
CA ALA A 191 -5.00 -6.10 -16.54
C ALA A 191 -5.22 -7.23 -15.51
N PRO A 192 -4.90 -8.49 -15.86
CA PRO A 192 -5.11 -9.60 -14.94
C PRO A 192 -4.29 -9.45 -13.65
N GLY A 193 -3.12 -8.80 -13.69
CA GLY A 193 -2.31 -8.48 -12.52
C GLY A 193 -2.04 -9.68 -11.61
N ALA A 194 -1.68 -10.83 -12.20
CA ALA A 194 -1.54 -12.08 -11.45
C ALA A 194 -0.33 -12.06 -10.51
N ASP A 195 0.82 -11.62 -11.02
CA ASP A 195 2.03 -11.45 -10.20
C ASP A 195 2.05 -10.07 -9.53
N ASP A 196 1.61 -9.03 -10.25
CA ASP A 196 1.56 -7.66 -9.76
C ASP A 196 0.09 -7.18 -9.58
N ASN A 197 -0.46 -7.16 -8.37
CA ASN A 197 0.01 -7.83 -7.15
C ASN A 197 -1.02 -8.84 -6.62
N GLY A 198 -1.57 -9.62 -7.55
CA GLY A 198 -2.46 -10.72 -7.22
C GLY A 198 -1.78 -11.73 -6.28
N SER A 199 -0.53 -12.10 -6.57
CA SER A 199 0.22 -13.10 -5.81
C SER A 199 0.44 -12.66 -4.35
N GLY A 200 0.84 -11.40 -4.12
CA GLY A 200 1.02 -10.85 -2.77
C GLY A 200 -0.30 -10.69 -2.02
N THR A 201 -1.36 -10.20 -2.68
CA THR A 201 -2.70 -10.11 -2.07
C THR A 201 -3.22 -11.48 -1.62
N ILE A 202 -3.08 -12.51 -2.47
CA ILE A 202 -3.52 -13.88 -2.12
C ILE A 202 -2.63 -14.48 -1.02
N THR A 203 -1.34 -14.18 -1.01
CA THR A 203 -0.43 -14.61 0.08
C THR A 203 -0.85 -14.00 1.41
N SER A 204 -1.19 -12.70 1.43
CA SER A 204 -1.72 -12.03 2.63
C SER A 204 -3.07 -12.58 3.08
N LEU A 205 -3.97 -12.96 2.15
CA LEU A 205 -5.22 -13.64 2.50
C LEU A 205 -5.00 -15.01 3.14
N GLU A 206 -4.06 -15.79 2.62
CA GLU A 206 -3.76 -17.11 3.19
C GLU A 206 -3.09 -16.98 4.57
N ALA A 207 -2.18 -16.03 4.72
CA ALA A 207 -1.62 -15.69 6.03
C ALA A 207 -2.71 -15.28 7.02
N LEU A 208 -3.67 -14.44 6.61
CA LEU A 208 -4.82 -14.06 7.43
C LEU A 208 -5.72 -15.28 7.78
N ARG A 209 -5.91 -16.21 6.83
CA ARG A 209 -6.67 -17.45 7.09
C ARG A 209 -6.00 -18.29 8.15
N LEU A 210 -4.72 -18.63 8.00
CA LEU A 210 -3.96 -19.39 9.00
C LEU A 210 -3.96 -18.69 10.37
N TYR A 211 -3.77 -17.37 10.36
CA TYR A 211 -3.78 -16.57 11.57
C TYR A 211 -5.14 -16.62 12.29
N THR A 212 -6.24 -16.55 11.55
CA THR A 212 -7.58 -16.59 12.14
C THR A 212 -8.01 -18.01 12.53
N GLU A 213 -7.78 -18.99 11.68
CA GLU A 213 -8.26 -20.36 11.84
C GLU A 213 -7.42 -21.20 12.80
N ASP A 214 -6.10 -21.06 12.75
CA ASP A 214 -5.20 -21.95 13.49
C ASP A 214 -4.62 -21.24 14.71
N TYR A 215 -4.28 -19.96 14.60
CA TYR A 215 -3.71 -19.21 15.71
C TYR A 215 -4.79 -18.64 16.65
N LEU A 216 -5.71 -17.81 16.15
CA LEU A 216 -6.70 -17.13 17.00
C LEU A 216 -7.76 -18.09 17.58
N LYS A 217 -8.28 -19.05 16.80
CA LYS A 217 -9.28 -20.02 17.28
C LYS A 217 -8.69 -21.06 18.24
N ALA A 218 -7.38 -21.30 18.22
CA ALA A 218 -6.68 -22.07 19.25
C ALA A 218 -6.55 -21.33 20.60
N GLY A 219 -7.04 -20.07 20.67
CA GLY A 219 -6.98 -19.25 21.88
C GLY A 219 -5.68 -18.44 22.03
N LEU A 220 -4.80 -18.46 21.03
CA LEU A 220 -3.56 -17.68 21.04
C LEU A 220 -3.83 -16.23 20.64
N ARG A 221 -3.03 -15.30 21.16
CA ARG A 221 -3.11 -13.87 20.85
C ARG A 221 -1.71 -13.31 20.65
N PRO A 222 -1.49 -12.41 19.66
CA PRO A 222 -0.21 -11.76 19.55
C PRO A 222 0.01 -10.79 20.71
N ASN A 223 1.28 -10.46 20.98
CA ASN A 223 1.62 -9.41 21.92
C ASN A 223 1.32 -8.04 21.31
N ASN A 224 1.81 -7.81 20.09
CA ASN A 224 1.60 -6.60 19.30
C ASN A 224 0.30 -6.67 18.50
N THR A 225 -0.25 -5.53 18.15
CA THR A 225 -1.30 -5.45 17.14
C THR A 225 -0.73 -5.85 15.77
N VAL A 226 -1.48 -6.66 15.02
CA VAL A 226 -1.12 -7.05 13.65
C VAL A 226 -2.18 -6.53 12.70
N GLU A 227 -1.76 -5.86 11.63
CA GLU A 227 -2.66 -5.33 10.62
C GLU A 227 -2.34 -5.89 9.23
N PHE A 228 -3.35 -6.39 8.54
CA PHE A 228 -3.26 -6.74 7.12
C PHE A 228 -3.85 -5.61 6.29
N HIS A 229 -3.05 -5.03 5.40
CA HIS A 229 -3.44 -3.90 4.56
C HIS A 229 -3.53 -4.33 3.10
N PHE A 230 -4.65 -3.98 2.47
CA PHE A 230 -4.91 -4.19 1.04
C PHE A 230 -5.13 -2.83 0.37
N TYR A 231 -4.03 -2.21 -0.05
CA TYR A 231 -4.00 -0.84 -0.57
C TYR A 231 -4.66 -0.75 -1.95
N SER A 232 -5.54 0.24 -2.12
CA SER A 232 -5.99 0.65 -3.45
C SER A 232 -4.98 1.61 -4.11
N ALA A 233 -5.06 1.73 -5.43
CA ALA A 233 -4.37 2.77 -6.20
C ALA A 233 -2.84 2.84 -6.02
N GLU A 234 -2.15 1.70 -5.88
CA GLU A 234 -0.68 1.63 -5.89
C GLU A 234 -0.15 2.05 -7.26
N GLU A 235 -0.78 1.53 -8.32
CA GLU A 235 -0.40 1.77 -9.72
C GLU A 235 -0.66 3.22 -10.14
N GLY A 236 -1.42 3.94 -9.31
CA GLY A 236 -1.64 5.38 -9.40
C GLY A 236 -0.49 6.21 -8.82
N GLY A 237 0.59 5.62 -8.33
CA GLY A 237 1.69 6.30 -7.65
C GLY A 237 1.57 6.25 -6.13
N LEU A 238 1.29 5.06 -5.58
CA LEU A 238 1.25 4.77 -4.15
C LEU A 238 0.15 5.55 -3.39
N LEU A 239 -0.95 5.89 -4.07
CA LEU A 239 -1.92 6.84 -3.56
C LEU A 239 -2.65 6.34 -2.30
N GLY A 240 -3.10 5.09 -2.30
CA GLY A 240 -3.88 4.55 -1.18
C GLY A 240 -3.05 4.36 0.10
N SER A 241 -1.83 3.83 -0.04
CA SER A 241 -0.91 3.69 1.09
C SER A 241 -0.46 5.06 1.62
N LEU A 242 -0.19 6.04 0.76
CA LEU A 242 0.13 7.41 1.17
C LEU A 242 -1.01 8.04 1.98
N ASP A 243 -2.27 7.87 1.59
CA ASP A 243 -3.41 8.38 2.35
C ASP A 243 -3.46 7.76 3.77
N ILE A 244 -3.30 6.44 3.89
CA ILE A 244 -3.32 5.72 5.16
C ILE A 244 -2.14 6.13 6.07
N PHE A 245 -0.91 6.09 5.55
CA PHE A 245 0.27 6.41 6.35
C PHE A 245 0.30 7.89 6.75
N THR A 246 -0.24 8.77 5.92
CA THR A 246 -0.42 10.19 6.28
C THR A 246 -1.40 10.33 7.45
N GLU A 247 -2.48 9.56 7.47
CA GLU A 247 -3.42 9.57 8.59
C GLU A 247 -2.79 9.00 9.86
N TYR A 248 -2.07 7.87 9.76
CA TYR A 248 -1.34 7.28 10.90
C TYR A 248 -0.32 8.26 11.48
N SER A 249 0.39 9.02 10.63
CA SER A 249 1.33 10.05 11.08
C SER A 249 0.63 11.18 11.84
N LYS A 250 -0.58 11.59 11.43
CA LYS A 250 -1.34 12.65 12.10
C LYS A 250 -1.87 12.18 13.46
N THR A 251 -2.53 11.02 13.51
CA THR A 251 -3.10 10.49 14.76
C THR A 251 -2.01 10.26 15.79
N ARG A 252 -0.83 9.83 15.34
CA ARG A 252 0.38 9.72 16.16
C ARG A 252 0.80 11.05 16.79
N LYS A 253 0.92 12.13 16.01
CA LYS A 253 1.30 13.46 16.53
C LYS A 253 0.33 13.93 17.63
N THR A 254 -0.96 13.64 17.48
CA THR A 254 -1.97 13.96 18.50
C THR A 254 -1.82 13.10 19.76
N SER A 255 -1.45 11.83 19.62
CA SER A 255 -1.18 10.97 20.79
C SER A 255 0.13 11.32 21.51
N GLU A 256 1.21 11.65 20.80
CA GLU A 256 2.51 12.01 21.38
C GLU A 256 2.49 13.39 22.05
N SER A 257 1.70 14.34 21.54
CA SER A 257 1.48 15.62 22.24
C SER A 257 0.78 15.44 23.60
N ASN A 258 0.12 14.30 23.80
CA ASN A 258 -0.60 13.95 25.03
C ASN A 258 0.12 12.89 25.88
N ALA A 259 1.13 12.19 25.35
CA ALA A 259 1.85 11.12 26.03
C ALA A 259 3.37 11.24 25.79
N ALA A 260 4.10 11.64 26.83
CA ALA A 260 5.55 11.78 26.82
C ALA A 260 6.29 10.43 26.90
N THR A 261 6.14 9.55 25.90
CA THR A 261 7.02 8.38 25.73
C THR A 261 7.27 8.10 24.25
N GLY A 262 8.43 8.54 23.74
CA GLY A 262 8.88 8.25 22.38
C GLY A 262 9.35 6.80 22.26
N HIS A 263 8.60 6.00 21.51
CA HIS A 263 9.03 4.78 20.84
C HIS A 263 8.29 4.78 19.51
N ASP A 264 8.94 4.42 18.42
CA ASP A 264 8.32 4.27 17.11
C ASP A 264 7.70 2.90 16.94
N ARG A 265 6.43 2.87 16.58
CA ARG A 265 5.54 1.74 16.91
C ARG A 265 4.87 1.11 15.69
N VAL A 266 5.35 1.39 14.49
CA VAL A 266 4.90 0.72 13.26
C VAL A 266 6.11 0.10 12.58
N CYS A 267 6.23 -1.21 12.65
CA CYS A 267 7.19 -1.96 11.83
C CYS A 267 6.49 -2.36 10.53
N ILE A 268 7.11 -1.98 9.41
CA ILE A 268 6.76 -2.40 8.04
C ILE A 268 7.75 -3.48 7.62
#